data_AF-A0A561TIM6-F1
#
_entry.id   AF-A0A561TIM6-F1
#
_cell.length_a   1.000
_cell.length_b   1.000
_cell.length_c   1.000
_cell.angle_alpha   90.00
_cell.angle_beta   90.00
_cell.angle_gamma   90.00
#
_symmetry.space_group_name_H-M   'P 1'
#
loop_
_entity.id
_entity.type
_entity.pdbx_description
1 polymer ?
#
loop_
_entity_poly.entity_id
_entity_poly.type
_entity_poly.pdbx_seq_one_letter_code
_entity_poly.pdbx_strand_id
1 'polypeptide(L)'
;MVRLSLDDLFFAALRELAGEQGVEWAALLRAFAAFAASGTLGAGLASYERAACERVLVRAVAPAEQSGPRTVLFVHEAALTARYWSAGGRELLVALQEAARHAGGAPHGLWLLVRMEDPEASPALDGRTVDIVDRASEWSRSRGCF
;
A
#
# COMPACT_ATOMS: atom_id res chain seq x y z
N MET A 1 2.17 -18.44 -0.97
CA MET A 1 2.12 -17.07 -0.43
C MET A 1 3.10 -16.23 -1.23
N VAL A 2 2.66 -15.08 -1.73
CA VAL A 2 3.51 -14.13 -2.47
C VAL A 2 3.85 -12.96 -1.56
N ARG A 3 5.12 -12.58 -1.52
CA ARG A 3 5.60 -11.44 -0.72
C ARG A 3 5.83 -10.23 -1.62
N LEU A 4 5.37 -9.07 -1.19
CA LEU A 4 5.44 -7.83 -1.97
C LEU A 4 5.76 -6.64 -1.05
N SER A 5 6.67 -5.76 -1.49
CA SER A 5 6.83 -4.42 -0.93
C SER A 5 5.84 -3.48 -1.62
N LEU A 6 4.98 -2.80 -0.85
CA LEU A 6 4.08 -1.81 -1.44
C LEU A 6 4.86 -0.56 -1.88
N ASP A 7 5.86 -0.16 -1.11
CA ASP A 7 6.71 0.99 -1.43
C ASP A 7 7.49 0.77 -2.75
N ASP A 8 8.02 -0.43 -2.99
CA ASP A 8 8.70 -0.75 -4.28
C ASP A 8 7.73 -0.67 -5.46
N LEU A 9 6.53 -1.26 -5.33
CA LEU A 9 5.50 -1.18 -6.36
C LEU A 9 5.10 0.28 -6.64
N PHE A 10 5.02 1.08 -5.58
CA PHE A 10 4.68 2.49 -5.64
C PHE A 10 5.75 3.28 -6.38
N PHE A 11 7.03 3.09 -6.03
CA PHE A 11 8.15 3.74 -6.73
C PHE A 11 8.21 3.36 -8.21
N ALA A 12 8.01 2.09 -8.53
CA ALA A 12 7.94 1.64 -9.92
C ALA A 12 6.81 2.34 -10.69
N ALA A 13 5.60 2.39 -10.10
CA ALA A 13 4.45 3.05 -10.70
C ALA A 13 4.70 4.56 -10.92
N LEU A 14 5.28 5.25 -9.93
CA LEU A 14 5.60 6.68 -10.02
C LEU A 14 6.62 6.98 -11.13
N ARG A 15 7.67 6.14 -11.26
CA ARG A 15 8.69 6.32 -12.29
C ARG A 15 8.13 6.12 -13.69
N GLU A 16 7.27 5.14 -13.87
CA GLU A 16 6.63 4.89 -15.16
C GLU A 16 5.66 6.01 -15.56
N LEU A 17 4.81 6.44 -14.62
CA LEU A 17 3.95 7.60 -14.82
C LEU A 17 4.76 8.85 -15.23
N ALA A 18 6.01 8.96 -14.76
CA ALA A 18 6.83 10.16 -14.99
C ALA A 18 7.33 10.16 -16.42
N GLY A 19 7.79 8.99 -16.86
CA GLY A 19 8.17 8.76 -18.25
C GLY A 19 7.00 8.97 -19.20
N GLU A 20 5.83 8.42 -18.89
CA GLU A 20 4.64 8.52 -19.75
C GLU A 20 4.11 9.95 -19.89
N GLN A 21 4.12 10.72 -18.81
CA GLN A 21 3.61 12.10 -18.79
C GLN A 21 4.68 13.14 -19.14
N GLY A 22 5.91 12.71 -19.42
CA GLY A 22 7.03 13.63 -19.70
C GLY A 22 7.40 14.52 -18.50
N VAL A 23 7.11 14.07 -17.28
CA VAL A 23 7.43 14.80 -16.05
C VAL A 23 8.86 14.46 -15.64
N GLU A 24 9.70 15.47 -15.54
CA GLU A 24 11.06 15.32 -15.03
C GLU A 24 11.06 14.75 -13.60
N TRP A 25 11.79 13.66 -13.37
CA TRP A 25 11.83 12.99 -12.06
C TRP A 25 12.24 13.96 -10.94
N ALA A 26 13.20 14.85 -11.21
CA ALA A 26 13.62 15.86 -10.26
C ALA A 26 12.51 16.87 -9.90
N ALA A 27 11.57 17.14 -10.81
CA ALA A 27 10.42 18.00 -10.52
C ALA A 27 9.44 17.30 -9.57
N LEU A 28 9.21 16.00 -9.77
CA LEU A 28 8.37 15.20 -8.87
C LEU A 28 9.00 15.10 -7.47
N LEU A 29 10.32 14.87 -7.38
CA LEU A 29 11.05 14.89 -6.11
C LEU A 29 10.96 16.24 -5.38
N ARG A 30 10.98 17.36 -6.11
CA ARG A 30 10.76 18.69 -5.51
C ARG A 30 9.34 18.83 -4.95
N ALA A 31 8.32 18.32 -5.63
CA ALA A 31 6.95 18.32 -5.13
C ALA A 31 6.83 17.48 -3.84
N PHE A 32 7.48 16.31 -3.80
CA PHE A 32 7.55 15.48 -2.60
C PHE A 32 8.24 16.19 -1.43
N ALA A 33 9.37 16.85 -1.68
CA ALA A 33 10.09 17.61 -0.66
C ALA A 33 9.24 18.80 -0.14
N ALA A 34 8.53 19.50 -1.03
CA ALA A 34 7.62 20.58 -0.65
C ALA A 34 6.48 20.07 0.24
N PHE A 35 5.89 18.91 -0.09
CA PHE A 35 4.89 18.27 0.76
C PHE A 35 5.48 17.85 2.12
N ALA A 36 6.68 17.26 2.12
CA ALA A 36 7.38 16.88 3.36
C ALA A 36 7.60 18.08 4.30
N ALA A 37 7.96 19.23 3.75
CA ALA A 37 8.25 20.44 4.52
C ALA A 37 6.98 21.17 5.00
N SER A 38 5.93 21.16 4.19
CA SER A 38 4.73 21.98 4.45
C SER A 38 3.54 21.22 5.02
N GLY A 39 3.53 19.88 4.93
CA GLY A 39 2.37 19.03 5.24
C GLY A 39 1.16 19.22 4.31
N THR A 40 1.25 20.11 3.31
CA THR A 40 0.16 20.41 2.38
C THR A 40 0.40 19.71 1.06
N LEU A 41 -0.52 18.83 0.67
CA LEU A 41 -0.42 18.09 -0.58
C LEU A 41 -1.00 18.92 -1.73
N GLY A 42 -0.14 19.30 -2.69
CA GLY A 42 -0.57 20.00 -3.90
C GLY A 42 -1.41 19.11 -4.81
N ALA A 43 -2.38 19.70 -5.53
CA ALA A 43 -3.33 18.97 -6.37
C ALA A 43 -2.65 18.11 -7.47
N GLY A 44 -1.59 18.62 -8.09
CA GLY A 44 -0.82 17.88 -9.10
C GLY A 44 -0.19 16.61 -8.53
N LEU A 45 0.47 16.72 -7.36
CA LEU A 45 1.03 15.57 -6.68
C LEU A 45 -0.07 14.60 -6.23
N ALA A 46 -1.16 15.09 -5.64
CA ALA A 46 -2.28 14.25 -5.23
C ALA A 46 -2.90 13.44 -6.40
N SER A 47 -3.00 14.05 -7.58
CA SER A 47 -3.46 13.36 -8.80
C SER A 47 -2.51 12.23 -9.18
N TYR A 48 -1.22 12.48 -9.06
CA TYR A 48 -0.16 11.55 -9.40
C TYR A 48 -0.09 10.35 -8.45
N GLU A 49 -0.21 10.60 -7.15
CA GLU A 49 -0.27 9.55 -6.12
C GLU A 49 -1.48 8.65 -6.29
N ARG A 50 -2.66 9.19 -6.65
CA ARG A 50 -3.84 8.37 -6.93
C ARG A 50 -3.62 7.44 -8.12
N ALA A 51 -3.09 7.95 -9.22
CA ALA A 51 -2.77 7.15 -10.39
C ALA A 51 -1.73 6.07 -10.08
N ALA A 52 -0.76 6.37 -9.22
CA ALA A 52 0.21 5.38 -8.75
C ALA A 52 -0.47 4.27 -7.92
N CYS A 53 -1.36 4.64 -6.98
CA CYS A 53 -2.12 3.69 -6.18
C CYS A 53 -2.95 2.72 -7.03
N GLU A 54 -3.61 3.20 -8.08
CA GLU A 54 -4.36 2.36 -9.02
C GLU A 54 -3.45 1.31 -9.70
N ARG A 55 -2.25 1.70 -10.12
CA ARG A 55 -1.27 0.76 -10.71
C ARG A 55 -0.73 -0.23 -9.68
N VAL A 56 -0.48 0.22 -8.46
CA VAL A 56 -0.02 -0.63 -7.36
C VAL A 56 -1.04 -1.72 -7.08
N LEU A 57 -2.33 -1.40 -7.03
CA LEU A 57 -3.40 -2.37 -6.82
C LEU A 57 -3.34 -3.50 -7.86
N VAL A 58 -3.31 -3.14 -9.15
CA VAL A 58 -3.25 -4.09 -10.26
C VAL A 58 -2.02 -4.99 -10.14
N ARG A 59 -0.85 -4.41 -9.86
CA ARG A 59 0.41 -5.15 -9.73
C ARG A 59 0.46 -6.02 -8.49
N ALA A 60 -0.18 -5.60 -7.40
CA ALA A 60 -0.19 -6.37 -6.17
C ALA A 60 -1.05 -7.63 -6.30
N VAL A 61 -2.17 -7.55 -7.02
CA VAL A 61 -3.10 -8.69 -7.21
C VAL A 61 -2.62 -9.66 -8.28
N ALA A 62 -1.98 -9.19 -9.35
CA ALA A 62 -1.59 -10.02 -10.49
C ALA A 62 -0.75 -11.28 -10.13
N PRO A 63 0.24 -11.23 -9.21
CA PRO A 63 0.96 -12.43 -8.79
C PRO A 63 0.06 -13.48 -8.12
N ALA A 64 -0.98 -13.07 -7.39
CA ALA A 64 -1.91 -13.99 -6.76
C ALA A 64 -2.80 -14.69 -7.78
N GLU A 65 -3.23 -13.97 -8.82
CA GLU A 65 -3.98 -14.53 -9.95
C GLU A 65 -3.16 -15.59 -10.70
N GLN A 66 -1.87 -15.33 -10.91
CA GLN A 66 -0.96 -16.22 -11.64
C GLN A 66 -0.55 -17.46 -10.83
N SER A 67 -0.45 -17.34 -9.50
CA SER A 67 0.03 -18.41 -8.63
C SER A 67 -1.02 -19.48 -8.31
N GLY A 68 -2.27 -19.25 -8.71
CA GLY A 68 -3.36 -20.21 -8.57
C GLY A 68 -4.23 -20.01 -7.32
N PRO A 69 -5.26 -20.86 -7.15
CA PRO A 69 -6.27 -20.70 -6.11
C PRO A 69 -5.64 -20.81 -4.73
N ARG A 70 -6.20 -20.08 -3.76
CA ARG A 70 -5.71 -20.02 -2.36
C ARG A 70 -4.38 -19.28 -2.15
N THR A 71 -3.89 -18.53 -3.13
CA THR A 71 -2.70 -17.69 -2.93
C THR A 71 -2.98 -16.55 -1.97
N VAL A 72 -2.20 -16.48 -0.89
CA VAL A 72 -2.21 -15.39 0.08
C VAL A 72 -1.13 -14.36 -0.28
N LEU A 73 -1.48 -13.07 -0.25
CA LEU A 73 -0.52 -11.97 -0.33
C LEU A 73 0.00 -11.62 1.07
N PHE A 74 1.32 -11.47 1.16
CA PHE A 74 2.00 -10.92 2.31
C PHE A 74 2.66 -9.60 1.89
N VAL A 75 2.04 -8.50 2.27
CA VAL A 75 2.49 -7.15 1.93
C VAL A 75 3.27 -6.54 3.10
N HIS A 76 4.37 -5.86 2.79
CA HIS A 76 5.20 -5.14 3.74
C HIS A 76 5.62 -3.78 3.16
N GLU A 77 6.30 -2.96 3.97
CA GLU A 77 6.81 -1.64 3.54
C GLU A 77 5.71 -0.81 2.87
N ALA A 78 4.80 -0.27 3.69
CA ALA A 78 3.63 0.47 3.24
C ALA A 78 3.71 1.95 3.68
N ALA A 79 4.91 2.50 3.85
CA ALA A 79 5.10 3.85 4.36
C ALA A 79 4.56 4.90 3.38
N LEU A 80 4.71 4.69 2.07
CA LEU A 80 4.16 5.59 1.06
C LEU A 80 2.63 5.51 1.02
N THR A 81 2.07 4.31 1.16
CA THR A 81 0.62 4.12 1.30
C THR A 81 0.07 4.89 2.51
N ALA A 82 0.78 4.85 3.64
CA ALA A 82 0.43 5.61 4.83
C ALA A 82 0.56 7.12 4.64
N ARG A 83 1.67 7.55 4.03
CA ARG A 83 2.01 8.96 3.81
C ARG A 83 1.01 9.66 2.90
N TYR A 84 0.52 8.96 1.87
CA TYR A 84 -0.47 9.47 0.92
C TYR A 84 -1.88 8.94 1.22
N TRP A 85 -2.20 8.77 2.49
CA TRP A 85 -3.49 8.24 2.95
C TRP A 85 -4.71 8.89 2.28
N SER A 86 -4.73 10.22 2.18
CA SER A 86 -5.82 11.01 1.60
C SER A 86 -5.72 11.19 0.08
N ALA A 87 -4.72 10.59 -0.56
CA ALA A 87 -4.45 10.68 -1.99
C ALA A 87 -4.33 9.29 -2.62
N GLY A 88 -5.20 8.36 -2.22
CA GLY A 88 -5.30 7.01 -2.80
C GLY A 88 -4.78 5.91 -1.88
N GLY A 89 -3.98 6.23 -0.86
CA GLY A 89 -3.40 5.21 0.02
C GLY A 89 -4.43 4.42 0.81
N ARG A 90 -5.46 5.11 1.34
CA ARG A 90 -6.57 4.45 2.03
C ARG A 90 -7.37 3.58 1.05
N GLU A 91 -7.71 4.13 -0.11
CA GLU A 91 -8.50 3.47 -1.13
C GLU A 91 -7.78 2.20 -1.65
N LEU A 92 -6.46 2.26 -1.82
CA LEU A 92 -5.62 1.11 -2.16
C LEU A 92 -5.73 -0.01 -1.11
N LEU A 93 -5.60 0.30 0.17
CA LEU A 93 -5.70 -0.72 1.22
C LEU A 93 -7.09 -1.34 1.28
N VAL A 94 -8.14 -0.51 1.20
CA VAL A 94 -9.52 -1.00 1.16
C VAL A 94 -9.72 -1.92 -0.04
N ALA A 95 -9.25 -1.53 -1.22
CA ALA A 95 -9.37 -2.36 -2.42
C ALA A 95 -8.62 -3.71 -2.30
N LEU A 96 -7.41 -3.71 -1.70
CA LEU A 96 -6.68 -4.94 -1.43
C LEU A 96 -7.41 -5.86 -0.43
N GLN A 97 -8.01 -5.29 0.61
CA GLN A 97 -8.82 -6.02 1.58
C GLN A 97 -10.06 -6.63 0.92
N GLU A 98 -10.79 -5.86 0.11
CA GLU A 98 -11.97 -6.34 -0.59
C GLU A 98 -11.63 -7.44 -1.61
N ALA A 99 -10.52 -7.30 -2.34
CA ALA A 99 -10.03 -8.36 -3.23
C ALA A 99 -9.74 -9.65 -2.47
N ALA A 100 -9.15 -9.56 -1.27
CA ALA A 100 -8.83 -10.71 -0.42
C ALA A 100 -10.06 -11.37 0.23
N ARG A 101 -11.16 -10.63 0.41
CA ARG A 101 -12.42 -11.13 1.00
C ARG A 101 -13.31 -11.86 0.01
N HIS A 102 -13.10 -11.67 -1.29
CA HIS A 102 -13.95 -12.26 -2.31
C HIS A 102 -13.78 -13.78 -2.37
N ALA A 103 -14.86 -14.52 -2.06
CA ALA A 103 -14.84 -15.97 -2.12
C ALA A 103 -14.58 -16.46 -3.56
N GLY A 104 -13.46 -17.18 -3.77
CA GLY A 104 -13.03 -17.62 -5.10
C GLY A 104 -12.26 -16.57 -5.91
N GLY A 105 -12.10 -15.35 -5.37
CA GLY A 105 -11.23 -14.32 -5.93
C GLY A 105 -9.75 -14.55 -5.60
N ALA A 106 -8.90 -13.74 -6.24
CA ALA A 106 -7.49 -13.65 -5.93
C ALA A 106 -7.19 -12.22 -5.41
N PRO A 107 -6.41 -12.08 -4.32
CA PRO A 107 -5.87 -13.17 -3.51
C PRO A 107 -6.92 -13.84 -2.61
N HIS A 108 -6.57 -15.00 -2.07
CA HIS A 108 -7.40 -15.71 -1.10
C HIS A 108 -7.31 -15.12 0.33
N GLY A 109 -6.28 -14.33 0.58
CA GLY A 109 -6.05 -13.69 1.86
C GLY A 109 -4.96 -12.64 1.75
N LEU A 110 -4.94 -11.73 2.72
CA LEU A 110 -4.00 -10.62 2.79
C LEU A 110 -3.42 -10.55 4.21
N TRP A 111 -2.11 -10.57 4.31
CA TRP A 111 -1.36 -10.19 5.51
C TRP A 111 -0.62 -8.90 5.24
N LEU A 112 -0.88 -7.86 6.05
CA LEU A 112 -0.11 -6.63 6.04
C LEU A 112 0.81 -6.58 7.25
N LEU A 113 2.11 -6.51 7.00
CA LEU A 113 3.10 -6.29 8.04
C LEU A 113 3.20 -4.80 8.36
N VAL A 114 2.80 -4.43 9.57
CA VAL A 114 2.91 -3.06 10.10
C VAL A 114 3.91 -3.04 11.26
N ARG A 115 4.83 -2.08 11.24
CA ARG A 115 5.72 -1.82 12.37
C ARG A 115 4.95 -1.07 13.46
N MET A 116 5.01 -1.58 14.69
CA MET A 116 4.32 -1.02 15.85
C MET A 116 5.33 -0.67 16.94
N GLU A 117 5.14 0.48 17.59
CA GLU A 117 5.91 0.85 18.79
C GLU A 117 5.39 0.11 20.03
N ASP A 118 4.07 0.09 20.20
CA ASP A 118 3.38 -0.68 21.24
C ASP A 118 2.70 -1.91 20.61
N PRO A 119 3.15 -3.13 20.93
CA PRO A 119 2.56 -4.36 20.39
C PRO A 119 1.21 -4.73 21.02
N GLU A 120 0.73 -4.03 22.06
CA GLU A 120 -0.62 -4.18 22.62
C GLU A 120 -1.64 -3.21 22.01
N ALA A 121 -1.17 -2.16 21.32
CA ALA A 121 -2.03 -1.18 20.67
C ALA A 121 -2.72 -1.77 19.43
N SER A 122 -3.83 -1.14 19.01
CA SER A 122 -4.46 -1.52 17.73
C SER A 122 -3.49 -1.22 16.58
N PRO A 123 -3.33 -2.13 15.61
CA PRO A 123 -2.41 -1.91 14.50
C PRO A 123 -2.78 -0.65 13.71
N ALA A 124 -1.80 0.21 13.51
CA ALA A 124 -1.94 1.47 12.81
C ALA A 124 -0.75 1.67 11.88
N LEU A 125 -1.04 2.03 10.63
CA LEU A 125 -0.04 2.33 9.63
C LEU A 125 0.30 3.82 9.69
N ASP A 126 1.46 4.17 10.26
CA ASP A 126 1.86 5.56 10.59
C ASP A 126 0.75 6.37 11.28
N GLY A 127 0.13 5.76 12.31
CA GLY A 127 -0.96 6.38 13.07
C GLY A 127 -2.31 6.39 12.34
N ARG A 128 -2.40 5.84 11.12
CA ARG A 128 -3.65 5.60 10.41
C ARG A 128 -4.21 4.26 10.81
N THR A 129 -5.41 4.25 11.40
CA THR A 129 -6.13 3.01 11.68
C THR A 129 -6.38 2.26 10.38
N VAL A 130 -5.90 1.02 10.32
CA VAL A 130 -6.27 0.09 9.26
C VAL A 130 -7.52 -0.63 9.72
N ASP A 131 -8.56 -0.63 8.91
CA ASP A 131 -9.83 -1.26 9.26
C ASP A 131 -9.62 -2.79 9.35
N ILE A 132 -9.82 -3.34 10.55
CA ILE A 132 -9.77 -4.77 10.85
C ILE A 132 -11.17 -5.20 11.29
N VAL A 133 -11.67 -6.31 10.77
CA VAL A 133 -13.06 -6.75 11.00
C VAL A 133 -13.17 -7.49 12.33
N ASP A 134 -12.15 -8.26 12.71
CA ASP A 134 -12.13 -9.00 13.98
C ASP A 134 -10.73 -9.14 14.58
N ARG A 135 -10.60 -8.78 15.87
CA ARG A 135 -9.35 -8.91 16.63
C ARG A 135 -8.94 -10.35 16.91
N ALA A 136 -9.88 -11.30 16.93
CA ALA A 136 -9.61 -12.69 17.33
C ALA A 136 -9.04 -13.56 16.20
N SER A 137 -9.28 -13.21 14.93
CA SER A 137 -8.95 -14.05 13.77
C SER A 137 -7.96 -13.41 12.78
N GLU A 138 -7.78 -12.09 12.79
CA GLU A 138 -7.05 -11.36 11.73
C GLU A 138 -5.71 -10.75 12.17
N TRP A 139 -5.30 -10.87 13.45
CA TRP A 139 -4.00 -10.37 13.92
C TRP A 139 -3.20 -11.45 14.66
N SER A 140 -1.96 -11.66 14.22
CA SER A 140 -0.97 -12.45 14.94
C SER A 140 0.25 -11.61 15.27
N ARG A 141 0.65 -11.57 16.55
CA ARG A 141 1.92 -10.99 16.97
C ARG A 141 3.04 -11.95 16.61
N SER A 142 3.96 -11.54 15.74
CA SER A 142 5.17 -12.30 15.49
C SER A 142 6.15 -12.07 16.64
N ARG A 143 6.52 -13.14 17.36
CA ARG A 143 7.68 -13.10 18.26
C ARG A 143 8.92 -13.05 17.37
N GLY A 144 9.54 -11.87 17.28
CA GLY A 144 10.81 -11.57 16.63
C GLY A 144 11.38 -12.59 15.65
N CYS A 145 11.27 -12.28 14.35
CA CYS A 145 12.13 -12.83 13.30
C CYS A 145 12.38 -11.74 12.24
N PHE A 146 13.50 -11.05 12.36
CA PHE A 146 14.32 -10.57 11.25
C PHE A 146 15.76 -10.93 11.58
#